data_AF-G2PY79-F1
#
_entry.id   AF-G2PY79-F1
#
_cell.length_a   1.000
_cell.length_b   1.000
_cell.length_c   1.000
_cell.angle_alpha   90.00
_cell.angle_beta   90.00
_cell.angle_gamma   90.00
#
_symmetry.space_group_name_H-M   'P 1'
#
loop_
_entity.id
_entity.type
_entity.pdbx_description
1 polymer ?
#
loop_
_entity_poly.entity_id
_entity_poly.type
_entity_poly.pdbx_seq_one_letter_code
_entity_poly.pdbx_strand_id
1 'polypeptide(L)'
;MSHKHKKLLVLIGVIFVISISTLVANNYIHKKIFSQNHLQASKKQIVPWSYKKLGITKTWKFTKGKHVKIAILDSGIDLNHPDLKHANIIKTINFIEPNKPALDETGHGTFITGIIAAQNNNFGIVGIAPEAEIYILKILNKKLEGKVDSVIRALDWCIKNKINIVNMSFSTSSDNSRLRKIIKQATKHGIIIVASARNSFGRKAGFPASYPEVISVASVNYKNQISQFSAQGKIDFCSYGENILSTSVNKTYKLSSGNSVAAAHLTGMIALILSKPEKWGLNPKYGINKDKIYNVLIKLSNDLGEKGKDNIFGYGLVRFK
;
A
#
# COMPACT_ATOMS: atom_id res chain seq x y z
N MET A 1 -30.76 47.56 18.25
CA MET A 1 -29.45 47.35 17.58
C MET A 1 -28.95 45.95 17.92
N SER A 2 -28.97 45.02 16.94
CA SER A 2 -28.66 43.60 17.14
C SER A 2 -27.17 43.33 16.90
N HIS A 3 -26.42 43.01 17.96
CA HIS A 3 -25.05 42.53 17.85
C HIS A 3 -25.03 41.02 17.59
N LYS A 4 -24.86 40.63 16.31
CA LYS A 4 -24.56 39.25 15.92
C LYS A 4 -23.07 38.94 16.17
N HIS A 5 -22.79 38.17 17.21
CA HIS A 5 -21.50 37.49 17.37
C HIS A 5 -21.32 36.46 16.26
N LYS A 6 -20.53 36.78 15.22
CA LYS A 6 -19.97 35.79 14.30
C LYS A 6 -18.86 35.05 15.02
N LYS A 7 -19.13 33.82 15.49
CA LYS A 7 -18.09 32.88 15.89
C LYS A 7 -17.27 32.50 14.66
N LEU A 8 -16.06 33.05 14.57
CA LEU A 8 -15.06 32.68 13.57
C LEU A 8 -14.57 31.27 13.92
N LEU A 9 -15.12 30.25 13.25
CA LEU A 9 -14.60 28.88 13.32
C LEU A 9 -13.30 28.82 12.53
N VAL A 10 -12.17 29.04 13.21
CA VAL A 10 -10.84 28.78 12.64
C VAL A 10 -10.67 27.28 12.52
N LEU A 11 -10.91 26.74 11.33
CA LEU A 11 -10.62 25.35 11.00
C LEU A 11 -9.09 25.21 10.88
N ILE A 12 -8.40 24.98 12.00
CA ILE A 12 -6.96 24.64 11.98
C ILE A 12 -6.84 23.26 11.32
N GLY A 13 -6.60 23.26 10.01
CA GLY A 13 -6.29 22.06 9.27
C GLY A 13 -4.94 21.53 9.73
N VAL A 14 -4.94 20.37 10.40
CA VAL A 14 -3.69 19.66 10.70
C VAL A 14 -3.11 19.15 9.39
N ILE A 15 -2.10 19.87 8.89
CA ILE A 15 -1.25 19.43 7.78
C ILE A 15 -0.24 18.46 8.39
N PHE A 16 -0.15 17.24 7.83
CA PHE A 16 0.94 16.34 8.15
C PHE A 16 1.90 16.27 6.97
N VAL A 17 3.18 16.36 7.27
CA VAL A 17 4.25 16.06 6.32
C VAL A 17 4.53 14.57 6.43
N ILE A 18 4.38 13.83 5.34
CA ILE A 18 4.89 12.46 5.32
C ILE A 18 6.41 12.56 5.31
N SER A 19 7.04 11.98 6.34
CA SER A 19 8.49 11.75 6.31
C SER A 19 8.77 10.64 5.29
N ILE A 20 9.03 11.02 4.04
CA ILE A 20 9.61 10.11 3.07
C ILE A 20 11.12 10.34 3.16
N SER A 21 11.79 9.53 3.97
CA SER A 21 13.21 9.30 3.72
C SER A 21 13.27 8.47 2.43
N THR A 22 13.44 9.11 1.28
CA THR A 22 13.93 8.44 0.07
C THR A 22 15.38 8.05 0.35
N LEU A 23 15.60 6.94 1.05
CA LEU A 23 16.95 6.41 1.20
C LEU A 23 17.29 5.67 -0.09
N VAL A 24 18.18 6.23 -0.89
CA VAL A 24 18.95 5.46 -1.86
C VAL A 24 19.95 4.63 -1.02
N ALA A 25 19.57 3.41 -0.65
CA ALA A 25 20.51 2.50 0.01
C ALA A 25 21.66 2.20 -0.96
N ASN A 26 22.86 2.67 -0.62
CA ASN A 26 24.03 2.65 -1.50
C ASN A 26 24.75 1.29 -1.38
N ASN A 27 24.19 0.25 -2.00
CA ASN A 27 24.87 -1.04 -2.19
C ASN A 27 25.21 -1.23 -3.68
N TYR A 28 26.41 -0.82 -4.07
CA TYR A 28 26.90 -0.74 -5.46
C TYR A 28 26.72 -2.04 -6.26
N ILE A 29 26.91 -3.21 -5.63
CA ILE A 29 26.89 -4.52 -6.31
C ILE A 29 25.46 -4.95 -6.68
N HIS A 30 24.49 -4.79 -5.76
CA HIS A 30 23.08 -5.10 -6.05
C HIS A 30 22.45 -4.09 -7.00
N LYS A 31 22.89 -2.81 -6.93
CA LYS A 31 22.44 -1.77 -7.85
C LYS A 31 22.72 -2.16 -9.30
N LYS A 32 23.87 -2.77 -9.63
CA LYS A 32 24.20 -3.19 -11.01
C LYS A 32 23.27 -4.31 -11.54
N ILE A 33 22.93 -5.29 -10.71
CA ILE A 33 22.02 -6.39 -11.07
C ILE A 33 20.59 -5.87 -11.29
N PHE A 34 20.10 -5.01 -10.39
CA PHE A 34 18.74 -4.47 -10.50
C PHE A 34 18.64 -3.28 -11.46
N SER A 35 19.73 -2.55 -11.72
CA SER A 35 19.76 -1.41 -12.65
C SER A 35 19.70 -1.84 -14.10
N GLN A 36 20.06 -3.07 -14.47
CA GLN A 36 19.81 -3.51 -15.85
C GLN A 36 18.30 -3.72 -16.12
N ASN A 37 17.53 -4.03 -15.09
CA ASN A 37 16.11 -4.36 -15.23
C ASN A 37 15.24 -3.14 -15.60
N HIS A 38 15.51 -1.94 -15.10
CA HIS A 38 14.67 -0.78 -15.44
C HIS A 38 14.78 -0.35 -16.92
N LEU A 39 15.96 -0.51 -17.52
CA LEU A 39 16.17 -0.27 -18.96
C LEU A 39 15.57 -1.38 -19.83
N GLN A 40 15.51 -2.61 -19.30
CA GLN A 40 14.91 -3.76 -19.98
C GLN A 40 13.38 -3.77 -19.87
N ALA A 41 12.80 -3.20 -18.82
CA ALA A 41 11.36 -3.17 -18.61
C ALA A 41 10.62 -2.46 -19.76
N SER A 42 11.22 -1.53 -20.48
CA SER A 42 10.56 -0.96 -21.68
C SER A 42 10.47 -1.94 -22.87
N LYS A 43 11.24 -3.04 -22.85
CA LYS A 43 11.37 -3.99 -23.97
C LYS A 43 10.78 -5.37 -23.69
N LYS A 44 10.74 -5.80 -22.43
CA LYS A 44 10.23 -7.12 -22.01
C LYS A 44 9.63 -7.03 -20.61
N GLN A 45 8.57 -7.81 -20.37
CA GLN A 45 7.97 -7.89 -19.03
C GLN A 45 8.92 -8.56 -18.03
N ILE A 46 9.10 -7.90 -16.89
CA ILE A 46 9.93 -8.35 -15.77
C ILE A 46 9.03 -8.69 -14.59
N VAL A 47 9.18 -9.90 -14.06
CA VAL A 47 8.61 -10.27 -12.77
C VAL A 47 9.58 -9.84 -11.67
N PRO A 48 9.22 -8.92 -10.76
CA PRO A 48 10.10 -8.49 -9.68
C PRO A 48 10.58 -9.68 -8.83
N TRP A 49 11.84 -9.63 -8.38
CA TRP A 49 12.48 -10.73 -7.64
C TRP A 49 11.66 -11.20 -6.43
N SER A 50 10.97 -10.27 -5.77
CA SER A 50 10.18 -10.50 -4.56
C SER A 50 9.03 -11.47 -4.82
N TYR A 51 8.49 -11.50 -6.04
CA TYR A 51 7.28 -12.24 -6.37
C TYR A 51 7.52 -13.75 -6.31
N LYS A 52 8.71 -14.20 -6.76
CA LYS A 52 9.10 -15.61 -6.64
C LYS A 52 9.28 -16.00 -5.17
N LYS A 53 9.91 -15.15 -4.35
CA LYS A 53 10.14 -15.41 -2.92
C LYS A 53 8.85 -15.36 -2.07
N LEU A 54 7.88 -14.55 -2.47
CA LEU A 54 6.56 -14.45 -1.86
C LEU A 54 5.56 -15.49 -2.40
N GLY A 55 5.96 -16.36 -3.34
CA GLY A 55 5.10 -17.40 -3.91
C GLY A 55 3.99 -16.88 -4.85
N ILE A 56 4.11 -15.64 -5.34
CA ILE A 56 3.10 -14.98 -6.18
C ILE A 56 2.97 -15.67 -7.54
N THR A 57 4.11 -16.02 -8.17
CA THR A 57 4.11 -16.66 -9.50
C THR A 57 3.43 -18.03 -9.50
N LYS A 58 3.49 -18.77 -8.39
CA LYS A 58 2.73 -20.02 -8.22
C LYS A 58 1.23 -19.74 -8.04
N THR A 59 0.90 -18.69 -7.27
CA THR A 59 -0.48 -18.31 -6.94
C THR A 59 -1.26 -17.86 -8.18
N TRP A 60 -0.60 -17.19 -9.13
CA TRP A 60 -1.19 -16.78 -10.41
C TRP A 60 -1.73 -17.90 -11.29
N LYS A 61 -1.41 -19.17 -10.99
CA LYS A 61 -2.00 -20.33 -11.67
C LYS A 61 -3.50 -20.46 -11.41
N PHE A 62 -4.03 -19.86 -10.33
CA PHE A 62 -5.44 -19.99 -9.95
C PHE A 62 -6.10 -18.69 -9.48
N THR A 63 -5.36 -17.61 -9.22
CA THR A 63 -5.94 -16.30 -8.96
C THR A 63 -4.99 -15.15 -9.28
N LYS A 64 -5.54 -14.04 -9.79
CA LYS A 64 -4.83 -12.80 -10.12
C LYS A 64 -5.52 -11.56 -9.57
N GLY A 65 -6.44 -11.72 -8.60
CA GLY A 65 -7.09 -10.61 -7.90
C GLY A 65 -8.43 -10.14 -8.49
N LYS A 66 -8.99 -10.87 -9.46
CA LYS A 66 -10.26 -10.55 -10.10
C LYS A 66 -11.38 -10.29 -9.07
N HIS A 67 -12.22 -9.29 -9.34
CA HIS A 67 -13.37 -8.85 -8.53
C HIS A 67 -13.04 -8.28 -7.14
N VAL A 68 -11.76 -8.03 -6.84
CA VAL A 68 -11.36 -7.37 -5.60
C VAL A 68 -11.15 -5.89 -5.84
N LYS A 69 -11.87 -5.05 -5.09
CA LYS A 69 -11.78 -3.59 -5.13
C LYS A 69 -10.70 -3.09 -4.18
N ILE A 70 -9.71 -2.41 -4.72
CA ILE A 70 -8.58 -1.85 -3.97
C ILE A 70 -8.57 -0.34 -4.15
N ALA A 71 -8.71 0.41 -3.06
CA ALA A 71 -8.44 1.85 -3.06
C ALA A 71 -7.00 2.14 -2.63
N ILE A 72 -6.29 2.91 -3.45
CA ILE A 72 -4.93 3.39 -3.17
C ILE A 72 -5.04 4.87 -2.79
N LEU A 73 -4.82 5.17 -1.52
CA LEU A 73 -4.84 6.54 -0.97
C LEU A 73 -3.40 7.08 -0.99
N ASP A 74 -3.06 7.85 -2.02
CA ASP A 74 -1.68 8.26 -2.29
C ASP A 74 -1.59 9.59 -3.07
N SER A 75 -0.51 9.83 -3.83
CA SER A 75 -0.22 11.07 -4.56
C SER A 75 -0.91 11.19 -5.92
N GLY A 76 -1.64 10.17 -6.36
CA GLY A 76 -2.30 10.12 -7.66
C GLY A 76 -1.78 8.98 -8.53
N ILE A 77 -2.01 9.07 -9.84
CA ILE A 77 -1.50 8.11 -10.83
C ILE A 77 -1.08 8.82 -12.14
N ASP A 78 -0.02 8.32 -12.78
CA ASP A 78 0.27 8.58 -14.20
C ASP A 78 -0.57 7.63 -15.09
N LEU A 79 -1.76 8.08 -15.50
CA LEU A 79 -2.64 7.31 -16.40
C LEU A 79 -2.06 7.11 -17.80
N ASN A 80 -1.03 7.85 -18.19
CA ASN A 80 -0.39 7.72 -19.49
C ASN A 80 0.77 6.71 -19.46
N HIS A 81 1.07 6.13 -18.30
CA HIS A 81 2.06 5.07 -18.19
C HIS A 81 1.60 3.83 -18.98
N PRO A 82 2.40 3.29 -19.93
CA PRO A 82 1.98 2.18 -20.79
C PRO A 82 1.49 0.94 -20.02
N ASP A 83 2.11 0.68 -18.87
CA ASP A 83 1.81 -0.46 -18.02
C ASP A 83 0.60 -0.26 -17.09
N LEU A 84 0.07 0.96 -17.00
CA LEU A 84 -1.08 1.32 -16.15
C LEU A 84 -2.30 1.81 -16.94
N LYS A 85 -2.12 2.37 -18.14
CA LYS A 85 -3.20 2.95 -18.96
C LYS A 85 -4.33 1.96 -19.33
N HIS A 86 -4.02 0.67 -19.36
CA HIS A 86 -4.97 -0.43 -19.59
C HIS A 86 -5.02 -1.40 -18.41
N ALA A 87 -4.46 -1.00 -17.25
CA ALA A 87 -4.71 -1.71 -16.01
C ALA A 87 -6.18 -1.49 -15.64
N ASN A 88 -6.71 -2.33 -14.75
CA ASN A 88 -8.11 -2.29 -14.35
C ASN A 88 -8.40 -1.13 -13.36
N ILE A 89 -8.04 0.10 -13.76
CA ILE A 89 -8.26 1.34 -13.03
C ILE A 89 -9.71 1.79 -13.26
N ILE A 90 -10.57 1.58 -12.27
CA ILE A 90 -12.01 1.84 -12.36
C ILE A 90 -12.33 3.32 -12.17
N LYS A 91 -11.64 3.98 -11.23
CA LYS A 91 -11.89 5.39 -10.93
C LYS A 91 -10.68 6.09 -10.36
N THR A 92 -10.54 7.36 -10.70
CA THR A 92 -9.56 8.28 -10.12
C THR A 92 -10.31 9.46 -9.50
N ILE A 93 -9.93 9.87 -8.29
CA ILE A 93 -10.57 10.98 -7.57
C ILE A 93 -9.49 11.79 -6.87
N ASN A 94 -9.54 13.11 -7.00
CA ASN A 94 -8.66 14.02 -6.29
C ASN A 94 -9.37 14.58 -5.04
N PHE A 95 -9.01 14.10 -3.86
CA PHE A 95 -9.58 14.60 -2.61
C PHE A 95 -8.92 15.89 -2.11
N ILE A 96 -7.80 16.33 -2.71
CA ILE A 96 -7.20 17.63 -2.40
C ILE A 96 -7.91 18.73 -3.18
N GLU A 97 -8.11 18.51 -4.47
CA GLU A 97 -8.74 19.44 -5.40
C GLU A 97 -9.81 18.69 -6.23
N PRO A 98 -11.06 18.59 -5.74
CA PRO A 98 -12.11 17.74 -6.33
C PRO A 98 -12.40 17.95 -7.81
N ASN A 99 -12.15 19.16 -8.32
CA ASN A 99 -12.40 19.52 -9.72
C ASN A 99 -11.19 19.27 -10.64
N LYS A 100 -10.10 18.70 -10.12
CA LYS A 100 -8.88 18.41 -10.89
C LYS A 100 -8.66 16.91 -11.02
N PRO A 101 -7.96 16.46 -12.08
CA PRO A 101 -7.57 15.06 -12.21
C PRO A 101 -6.65 14.63 -11.06
N ALA A 102 -6.66 13.34 -10.74
CA ALA A 102 -5.79 12.74 -9.72
C ALA A 102 -4.38 12.43 -10.27
N LEU A 103 -3.76 13.40 -10.96
CA LEU A 103 -2.44 13.24 -11.56
C LEU A 103 -1.36 13.07 -10.49
N ASP A 104 -0.43 12.15 -10.73
CA ASP A 104 0.74 11.97 -9.88
C ASP A 104 1.90 12.87 -10.33
N GLU A 105 2.24 13.85 -9.50
CA GLU A 105 3.35 14.76 -9.75
C GLU A 105 4.64 14.32 -9.03
N THR A 106 4.56 13.25 -8.22
CA THR A 106 5.66 12.78 -7.36
C THR A 106 6.19 11.42 -7.82
N GLY A 107 5.31 10.62 -8.42
CA GLY A 107 5.57 9.25 -8.83
C GLY A 107 5.48 8.22 -7.71
N HIS A 108 5.05 8.58 -6.50
CA HIS A 108 4.87 7.61 -5.41
C HIS A 108 3.62 6.76 -5.62
N GLY A 109 2.45 7.37 -5.82
CA GLY A 109 1.19 6.66 -6.08
C GLY A 109 1.24 5.80 -7.34
N THR A 110 1.90 6.29 -8.39
CA THR A 110 2.17 5.53 -9.62
C THR A 110 3.00 4.28 -9.33
N PHE A 111 4.03 4.40 -8.49
CA PHE A 111 4.90 3.29 -8.09
C PHE A 111 4.17 2.25 -7.23
N ILE A 112 3.38 2.71 -6.26
CA ILE A 112 2.55 1.82 -5.43
C ILE A 112 1.51 1.08 -6.27
N THR A 113 0.89 1.78 -7.23
CA THR A 113 -0.08 1.17 -8.15
C THR A 113 0.57 0.09 -9.01
N GLY A 114 1.78 0.31 -9.52
CA GLY A 114 2.49 -0.70 -10.31
C GLY A 114 2.74 -2.00 -9.54
N ILE A 115 3.16 -1.91 -8.28
CA ILE A 115 3.36 -3.10 -7.43
C ILE A 115 2.06 -3.90 -7.28
N ILE A 116 0.94 -3.21 -7.12
CA ILE A 116 -0.35 -3.87 -6.86
C ILE A 116 -0.94 -4.41 -8.17
N ALA A 117 -0.94 -3.63 -9.24
CA ALA A 117 -1.81 -3.87 -10.40
C ALA A 117 -1.25 -3.43 -11.76
N ALA A 118 0.08 -3.34 -11.93
CA ALA A 118 0.63 -3.26 -13.28
C ALA A 118 0.14 -4.45 -14.13
N GLN A 119 -0.09 -4.20 -15.41
CA GLN A 119 -0.70 -5.19 -16.30
C GLN A 119 0.19 -6.43 -16.48
N ASN A 120 -0.44 -7.58 -16.70
CA ASN A 120 0.26 -8.76 -17.20
C ASN A 120 0.27 -8.71 -18.74
N ASN A 121 1.36 -8.24 -19.34
CA ASN A 121 1.53 -8.00 -20.77
C ASN A 121 2.95 -8.43 -21.22
N ASN A 122 3.47 -7.90 -22.32
CA ASN A 122 4.76 -8.30 -22.88
C ASN A 122 5.92 -7.34 -22.54
N PHE A 123 5.67 -6.27 -21.79
CA PHE A 123 6.66 -5.28 -21.34
C PHE A 123 6.45 -4.92 -19.86
N GLY A 124 7.24 -3.99 -19.37
CA GLY A 124 7.12 -3.40 -18.04
C GLY A 124 7.34 -4.37 -16.90
N ILE A 125 6.47 -4.25 -15.91
CA ILE A 125 6.35 -5.21 -14.82
C ILE A 125 4.92 -5.76 -14.81
N VAL A 126 4.68 -6.79 -14.01
CA VAL A 126 3.33 -7.24 -13.69
C VAL A 126 3.11 -6.99 -12.19
N GLY A 127 1.94 -6.45 -11.84
CA GLY A 127 1.54 -6.24 -10.44
C GLY A 127 1.14 -7.55 -9.77
N ILE A 128 1.10 -7.58 -8.45
CA ILE A 128 0.75 -8.80 -7.69
C ILE A 128 -0.69 -9.26 -7.98
N ALA A 129 -1.62 -8.33 -8.13
CA ALA A 129 -3.04 -8.57 -8.37
C ALA A 129 -3.47 -7.81 -9.64
N PRO A 130 -2.97 -8.21 -10.84
CA PRO A 130 -3.13 -7.44 -12.07
C PRO A 130 -4.58 -7.38 -12.57
N GLU A 131 -5.48 -8.23 -12.04
CA GLU A 131 -6.91 -8.24 -12.39
C GLU A 131 -7.80 -7.56 -11.33
N ALA A 132 -7.21 -7.00 -10.26
CA ALA A 132 -7.97 -6.28 -9.23
C ALA A 132 -8.54 -4.97 -9.76
N GLU A 133 -9.71 -4.58 -9.25
CA GLU A 133 -10.37 -3.31 -9.56
C GLU A 133 -9.75 -2.18 -8.74
N ILE A 134 -9.02 -1.27 -9.40
CA ILE A 134 -8.22 -0.24 -8.73
C ILE A 134 -8.93 1.10 -8.71
N TYR A 135 -8.94 1.73 -7.53
CA TYR A 135 -9.48 3.06 -7.28
C TYR A 135 -8.37 3.97 -6.75
N ILE A 136 -8.00 4.99 -7.51
CA ILE A 136 -6.94 5.91 -7.13
C ILE A 136 -7.54 7.13 -6.43
N LEU A 137 -7.25 7.29 -5.15
CA LEU A 137 -7.77 8.40 -4.35
C LEU A 137 -6.59 9.30 -3.97
N LYS A 138 -6.38 10.39 -4.73
CA LYS A 138 -5.29 11.34 -4.46
C LYS A 138 -5.60 12.14 -3.20
N ILE A 139 -4.79 11.92 -2.18
CA ILE A 139 -4.84 12.58 -0.87
C ILE A 139 -3.52 13.28 -0.52
N LEU A 140 -2.47 13.09 -1.33
CA LEU A 140 -1.15 13.73 -1.18
C LEU A 140 -0.84 14.70 -2.32
N ASN A 141 -0.31 15.87 -1.97
CA ASN A 141 0.09 16.90 -2.93
C ASN A 141 1.47 16.58 -3.54
N LYS A 142 1.98 17.48 -4.39
CA LYS A 142 3.31 17.34 -5.02
C LYS A 142 4.51 17.31 -4.05
N LYS A 143 4.31 17.70 -2.79
CA LYS A 143 5.30 17.60 -1.70
C LYS A 143 5.11 16.36 -0.83
N LEU A 144 4.18 15.48 -1.20
CA LEU A 144 3.78 14.29 -0.43
C LEU A 144 3.20 14.67 0.95
N GLU A 145 2.54 15.83 1.02
CA GLU A 145 1.83 16.29 2.21
C GLU A 145 0.33 16.01 2.04
N GLY A 146 -0.31 15.64 3.14
CA GLY A 146 -1.74 15.35 3.18
C GLY A 146 -2.45 16.13 4.29
N LYS A 147 -3.76 16.28 4.12
CA LYS A 147 -4.66 16.76 5.17
C LYS A 147 -5.48 15.58 5.67
N VAL A 148 -5.64 15.47 6.99
CA VAL A 148 -6.46 14.43 7.62
C VAL A 148 -7.90 14.45 7.06
N ASP A 149 -8.44 15.62 6.76
CA ASP A 149 -9.77 15.78 6.14
C ASP A 149 -9.89 15.06 4.78
N SER A 150 -8.89 15.19 3.91
CA SER A 150 -8.87 14.49 2.62
C SER A 150 -8.86 12.97 2.80
N VAL A 151 -8.13 12.47 3.80
CA VAL A 151 -8.11 11.03 4.13
C VAL A 151 -9.47 10.56 4.67
N ILE A 152 -10.11 11.36 5.53
CA ILE A 152 -11.44 11.03 6.06
C ILE A 152 -12.47 10.97 4.94
N ARG A 153 -12.51 11.96 4.04
CA ARG A 153 -13.43 11.96 2.89
C ARG A 153 -13.16 10.80 1.93
N ALA A 154 -11.89 10.45 1.71
CA ALA A 154 -11.53 9.29 0.90
C ALA A 154 -12.00 7.97 1.53
N LEU A 155 -11.83 7.80 2.83
CA LEU A 155 -12.31 6.62 3.56
C LEU A 155 -13.83 6.52 3.60
N ASP A 156 -14.53 7.63 3.81
CA ASP A 156 -15.99 7.69 3.72
C ASP A 156 -16.47 7.29 2.31
N TRP A 157 -15.78 7.76 1.26
CA TRP A 157 -16.04 7.33 -0.10
C TRP A 157 -15.81 5.81 -0.28
N CYS A 158 -14.74 5.25 0.29
CA CYS A 158 -14.47 3.81 0.25
C CYS A 158 -15.60 2.99 0.91
N ILE A 159 -16.15 3.46 2.03
CA ILE A 159 -17.30 2.84 2.71
C ILE A 159 -18.51 2.82 1.78
N LYS A 160 -18.88 3.99 1.23
CA LYS A 160 -20.04 4.14 0.33
C LYS A 160 -19.92 3.28 -0.93
N ASN A 161 -18.70 3.05 -1.41
CA ASN A 161 -18.43 2.28 -2.63
C ASN A 161 -18.05 0.81 -2.36
N LYS A 162 -18.16 0.35 -1.10
CA LYS A 162 -17.91 -1.03 -0.69
C LYS A 162 -16.54 -1.56 -1.15
N ILE A 163 -15.50 -0.73 -1.00
CA ILE A 163 -14.11 -1.10 -1.29
C ILE A 163 -13.70 -2.27 -0.39
N ASN A 164 -12.97 -3.26 -0.91
CA ASN A 164 -12.54 -4.40 -0.11
C ASN A 164 -11.26 -4.10 0.68
N ILE A 165 -10.28 -3.48 0.01
CA ILE A 165 -8.97 -3.16 0.61
C ILE A 165 -8.65 -1.69 0.41
N VAL A 166 -8.16 -1.03 1.46
CA VAL A 166 -7.59 0.31 1.40
C VAL A 166 -6.10 0.22 1.69
N ASN A 167 -5.26 0.61 0.73
CA ASN A 167 -3.82 0.74 0.89
C ASN A 167 -3.45 2.19 1.25
N MET A 168 -2.83 2.37 2.41
CA MET A 168 -2.31 3.65 2.89
C MET A 168 -0.80 3.60 3.00
N SER A 169 -0.11 3.95 1.92
CA SER A 169 1.34 3.97 1.85
C SER A 169 1.95 5.24 2.46
N PHE A 170 1.35 5.77 3.52
CA PHE A 170 1.77 6.96 4.25
C PHE A 170 1.64 6.79 5.76
N SER A 171 2.29 7.68 6.52
CA SER A 171 2.12 7.73 7.97
C SER A 171 2.30 9.15 8.52
N THR A 172 1.68 9.41 9.68
CA THR A 172 1.88 10.59 10.53
C THR A 172 2.54 10.16 11.85
N SER A 173 3.21 11.08 12.53
CA SER A 173 3.81 10.80 13.85
C SER A 173 2.80 10.81 15.01
N SER A 174 1.64 11.44 14.80
CA SER A 174 0.70 11.77 15.88
C SER A 174 -0.68 11.17 15.61
N ASP A 175 -1.31 10.66 16.68
CA ASP A 175 -2.69 10.18 16.67
C ASP A 175 -3.64 11.32 16.27
N ASN A 176 -4.74 10.97 15.63
CA ASN A 176 -5.84 11.87 15.33
C ASN A 176 -7.17 11.16 15.55
N SER A 177 -7.94 11.63 16.54
CA SER A 177 -9.21 11.03 16.93
C SER A 177 -10.23 10.94 15.79
N ARG A 178 -10.26 11.93 14.88
CA ARG A 178 -11.16 11.91 13.71
C ARG A 178 -10.73 10.84 12.70
N LEU A 179 -9.43 10.71 12.44
CA LEU A 179 -8.90 9.64 11.58
C LEU A 179 -9.18 8.26 12.18
N ARG A 180 -8.93 8.08 13.49
CA ARG A 180 -9.22 6.82 14.19
C ARG A 180 -10.71 6.45 14.11
N LYS A 181 -11.59 7.43 14.26
CA LYS A 181 -13.05 7.23 14.18
C LYS A 181 -13.47 6.70 12.80
N ILE A 182 -13.03 7.31 11.71
CA ILE A 182 -13.41 6.85 10.36
C ILE A 182 -12.78 5.50 10.03
N ILE A 183 -11.56 5.20 10.52
CA ILE A 183 -10.92 3.89 10.35
C ILE A 183 -11.73 2.78 11.03
N LYS A 184 -12.18 3.01 12.28
CA LYS A 184 -13.10 2.09 12.97
C LYS A 184 -14.40 1.88 12.19
N GLN A 185 -14.95 2.93 11.59
CA GLN A 185 -16.16 2.82 10.78
C GLN A 185 -15.89 2.01 9.50
N ALA A 186 -14.78 2.27 8.80
CA ALA A 186 -14.42 1.54 7.59
C ALA A 186 -14.24 0.04 7.86
N THR A 187 -13.53 -0.34 8.92
CA THR A 187 -13.34 -1.75 9.27
C THR A 187 -14.62 -2.43 9.73
N LYS A 188 -15.52 -1.70 10.42
CA LYS A 188 -16.87 -2.20 10.75
C LYS A 188 -17.69 -2.51 9.49
N HIS A 189 -17.45 -1.82 8.38
CA HIS A 189 -18.06 -2.10 7.08
C HIS A 189 -17.31 -3.16 6.26
N GLY A 190 -16.38 -3.89 6.89
CA GLY A 190 -15.65 -5.01 6.26
C GLY A 190 -14.44 -4.58 5.43
N ILE A 191 -14.09 -3.30 5.42
CA ILE A 191 -12.90 -2.83 4.69
C ILE A 191 -11.64 -3.27 5.42
N ILE A 192 -10.73 -3.92 4.70
CA ILE A 192 -9.39 -4.25 5.20
C ILE A 192 -8.47 -3.07 4.93
N ILE A 193 -7.85 -2.51 5.96
CA ILE A 193 -6.93 -1.39 5.81
C ILE A 193 -5.51 -1.88 6.03
N VAL A 194 -4.64 -1.65 5.05
CA VAL A 194 -3.21 -1.97 5.09
C VAL A 194 -2.44 -0.67 5.07
N ALA A 195 -1.53 -0.46 6.02
CA ALA A 195 -0.73 0.75 6.09
C ALA A 195 0.74 0.47 6.33
N SER A 196 1.60 1.33 5.78
CA SER A 196 3.04 1.27 6.02
C SER A 196 3.37 1.65 7.46
N ALA A 197 4.30 0.92 8.08
CA ALA A 197 4.66 1.15 9.48
C ALA A 197 5.32 2.52 9.74
N ARG A 198 5.85 3.18 8.69
CA ARG A 198 6.68 4.42 8.67
C ARG A 198 8.17 4.13 8.47
N ASN A 199 8.85 5.00 7.72
CA ASN A 199 10.30 4.98 7.59
C ASN A 199 10.93 5.84 8.70
N SER A 200 11.18 5.25 9.86
CA SER A 200 11.64 5.99 11.05
C SER A 200 12.85 5.40 11.77
N PHE A 201 13.62 4.54 11.09
CA PHE A 201 14.91 4.03 11.56
C PHE A 201 14.86 3.45 12.99
N GLY A 202 14.00 2.46 13.19
CA GLY A 202 13.82 1.80 14.50
C GLY A 202 12.89 2.53 15.46
N ARG A 203 12.50 3.79 15.18
CA ARG A 203 11.50 4.49 16.01
C ARG A 203 10.10 3.90 15.81
N LYS A 204 9.18 4.28 16.70
CA LYS A 204 7.80 3.80 16.74
C LYS A 204 7.06 4.01 15.40
N ALA A 205 6.24 3.02 15.06
CA ALA A 205 5.33 3.06 13.94
C ALA A 205 4.39 4.27 13.98
N GLY A 206 4.09 4.81 12.80
CA GLY A 206 3.21 5.97 12.64
C GLY A 206 1.73 5.61 12.58
N PHE A 207 0.88 6.62 12.54
CA PHE A 207 -0.56 6.46 12.28
C PHE A 207 -0.85 6.63 10.79
N PRO A 208 -1.76 5.84 10.20
CA PRO A 208 -2.73 4.99 10.86
C PRO A 208 -2.26 3.56 11.18
N ALA A 209 -1.06 3.17 10.76
CA ALA A 209 -0.54 1.81 10.96
C ALA A 209 -0.56 1.37 12.43
N SER A 210 -0.34 2.27 13.38
CA SER A 210 -0.41 1.99 14.83
C SER A 210 -1.82 1.76 15.38
N TYR A 211 -2.90 1.95 14.61
CA TYR A 211 -4.26 1.63 15.08
C TYR A 211 -4.51 0.10 15.06
N PRO A 212 -5.19 -0.47 16.09
CA PRO A 212 -5.51 -1.91 16.13
C PRO A 212 -6.35 -2.41 14.94
N GLU A 213 -7.15 -1.53 14.34
CA GLU A 213 -8.01 -1.84 13.21
C GLU A 213 -7.24 -1.94 11.87
N VAL A 214 -6.00 -1.46 11.82
CA VAL A 214 -5.19 -1.39 10.60
C VAL A 214 -4.13 -2.49 10.62
N ILE A 215 -3.87 -3.12 9.48
CA ILE A 215 -2.74 -4.05 9.32
C ILE A 215 -1.47 -3.23 9.08
N SER A 216 -0.56 -3.22 10.06
CA SER A 216 0.73 -2.51 10.00
C SER A 216 1.81 -3.37 9.33
N VAL A 217 2.48 -2.82 8.31
CA VAL A 217 3.46 -3.57 7.51
C VAL A 217 4.86 -2.97 7.61
N ALA A 218 5.80 -3.77 8.10
CA ALA A 218 7.22 -3.47 8.11
C ALA A 218 7.94 -3.95 6.83
N SER A 219 9.08 -3.33 6.52
CA SER A 219 9.90 -3.67 5.36
C SER A 219 11.05 -4.58 5.73
N VAL A 220 11.23 -5.66 4.95
CA VAL A 220 12.45 -6.50 4.96
C VAL A 220 13.16 -6.48 3.62
N ASN A 221 14.45 -6.81 3.64
CA ASN A 221 15.30 -6.91 2.47
C ASN A 221 15.30 -8.32 1.84
N TYR A 222 16.04 -8.50 0.74
CA TYR A 222 16.17 -9.78 0.03
C TYR A 222 16.65 -10.95 0.91
N LYS A 223 17.41 -10.65 1.98
CA LYS A 223 17.97 -11.61 2.94
C LYS A 223 17.03 -11.86 4.14
N ASN A 224 15.79 -11.39 4.09
CA ASN A 224 14.80 -11.45 5.18
C ASN A 224 15.24 -10.71 6.45
N GLN A 225 16.13 -9.72 6.33
CA GLN A 225 16.51 -8.85 7.45
C GLN A 225 15.62 -7.61 7.44
N ILE A 226 15.30 -7.08 8.63
CA ILE A 226 14.57 -5.82 8.74
C ILE A 226 15.33 -4.70 8.01
N SER A 227 14.60 -3.90 7.25
CA SER A 227 15.18 -2.73 6.59
C SER A 227 15.63 -1.70 7.60
N GLN A 228 16.80 -1.10 7.40
CA GLN A 228 17.37 -0.12 8.33
C GLN A 228 16.43 1.07 8.58
N PHE A 229 15.64 1.48 7.58
CA PHE A 229 14.67 2.57 7.71
C PHE A 229 13.37 2.15 8.40
N SER A 230 13.13 0.85 8.65
CA SER A 230 11.84 0.37 9.13
C SER A 230 11.52 0.87 10.54
N ALA A 231 10.26 1.22 10.77
CA ALA A 231 9.75 1.44 12.11
C ALA A 231 9.65 0.13 12.90
N GLN A 232 9.52 0.28 14.22
CA GLN A 232 9.25 -0.80 15.17
C GLN A 232 8.04 -0.47 16.05
N GLY A 233 7.68 -1.37 16.95
CA GLY A 233 6.55 -1.22 17.87
C GLY A 233 5.33 -1.95 17.32
N LYS A 234 4.26 -1.23 17.00
CA LYS A 234 3.02 -1.82 16.47
C LYS A 234 3.22 -2.29 15.02
N ILE A 235 3.76 -3.49 14.86
CA ILE A 235 3.92 -4.22 13.59
C ILE A 235 3.04 -5.46 13.63
N ASP A 236 2.31 -5.71 12.53
CA ASP A 236 1.48 -6.91 12.42
C ASP A 236 2.13 -7.96 11.52
N PHE A 237 2.73 -7.53 10.41
CA PHE A 237 3.43 -8.39 9.46
C PHE A 237 4.59 -7.64 8.82
N CYS A 238 5.49 -8.36 8.16
CA CYS A 238 6.45 -7.76 7.25
C CYS A 238 6.35 -8.32 5.82
N SER A 239 6.84 -7.54 4.86
CA SER A 239 6.96 -7.95 3.46
C SER A 239 8.21 -7.31 2.83
N TYR A 240 8.56 -7.74 1.62
CA TYR A 240 9.72 -7.18 0.92
C TYR A 240 9.47 -5.73 0.55
N GLY A 241 10.37 -4.85 0.99
CA GLY A 241 10.25 -3.41 0.74
C GLY A 241 11.55 -2.75 0.32
N GLU A 242 12.60 -3.51 -0.04
CA GLU A 242 13.86 -2.94 -0.55
C GLU A 242 14.12 -3.30 -2.00
N ASN A 243 14.60 -2.32 -2.77
CA ASN A 243 15.07 -2.51 -4.15
C ASN A 243 14.03 -3.23 -5.02
N ILE A 244 12.78 -2.76 -4.93
CA ILE A 244 11.65 -3.29 -5.69
C ILE A 244 11.50 -2.46 -6.95
N LEU A 245 11.39 -3.13 -8.09
CA LEU A 245 11.15 -2.48 -9.39
C LEU A 245 9.66 -2.22 -9.55
N SER A 246 9.29 -1.00 -9.93
CA SER A 246 7.92 -0.69 -10.32
C SER A 246 7.84 0.50 -11.28
N THR A 247 6.62 0.80 -11.72
CA THR A 247 6.28 1.92 -12.59
C THR A 247 6.62 3.26 -11.92
N SER A 248 6.90 4.27 -12.73
CA SER A 248 7.20 5.63 -12.28
C SER A 248 6.67 6.62 -13.31
N VAL A 249 6.47 7.87 -12.90
CA VAL A 249 6.04 8.95 -13.80
C VAL A 249 6.94 9.08 -15.02
N ASN A 250 6.41 9.71 -16.07
CA ASN A 250 7.08 9.91 -17.36
C ASN A 250 7.34 8.59 -18.10
N LYS A 251 6.46 7.59 -17.93
CA LYS A 251 6.54 6.29 -18.61
C LYS A 251 7.83 5.51 -18.31
N THR A 252 8.37 5.68 -17.11
CA THR A 252 9.64 5.05 -16.68
C THR A 252 9.41 3.97 -15.64
N TYR A 253 10.44 3.19 -15.35
CA TYR A 253 10.47 2.25 -14.22
C TYR A 253 11.63 2.63 -13.31
N LYS A 254 11.45 2.43 -12.00
CA LYS A 254 12.52 2.70 -11.02
C LYS A 254 12.57 1.63 -9.95
N LEU A 255 13.71 1.57 -9.26
CA LEU A 255 13.83 0.84 -8.01
C LEU A 255 13.53 1.78 -6.85
N SER A 256 12.77 1.30 -5.88
CA SER A 256 12.57 2.04 -4.63
C SER A 256 12.51 1.11 -3.43
N SER A 257 12.64 1.73 -2.26
CA SER A 257 12.63 1.06 -0.97
C SER A 257 11.75 1.84 0.02
N GLY A 258 10.99 1.14 0.86
CA GLY A 258 10.17 1.75 1.89
C GLY A 258 9.15 0.79 2.50
N ASN A 259 8.62 1.14 3.67
CA ASN A 259 7.48 0.43 4.25
C ASN A 259 6.22 0.57 3.38
N SER A 260 6.10 1.64 2.58
CA SER A 260 5.07 1.81 1.56
C SER A 260 5.11 0.70 0.51
N VAL A 261 6.30 0.28 0.12
CA VAL A 261 6.54 -0.81 -0.83
C VAL A 261 6.14 -2.16 -0.24
N ALA A 262 6.47 -2.41 1.04
CA ALA A 262 6.05 -3.62 1.73
C ALA A 262 4.53 -3.68 1.93
N ALA A 263 3.90 -2.56 2.29
CA ALA A 263 2.44 -2.46 2.41
C ALA A 263 1.74 -2.74 1.07
N ALA A 264 2.26 -2.22 -0.04
CA ALA A 264 1.76 -2.50 -1.39
C ALA A 264 1.85 -4.00 -1.74
N HIS A 265 2.95 -4.66 -1.37
CA HIS A 265 3.06 -6.12 -1.55
C HIS A 265 1.96 -6.85 -0.79
N LEU A 266 1.80 -6.55 0.51
CA LEU A 266 0.80 -7.23 1.33
C LEU A 266 -0.63 -6.94 0.85
N THR A 267 -0.93 -5.72 0.41
CA THR A 267 -2.21 -5.36 -0.23
C THR A 267 -2.50 -6.27 -1.42
N GLY A 268 -1.56 -6.42 -2.35
CA GLY A 268 -1.72 -7.30 -3.50
C GLY A 268 -1.93 -8.76 -3.09
N MET A 269 -1.19 -9.24 -2.09
CA MET A 269 -1.37 -10.60 -1.57
C MET A 269 -2.75 -10.83 -0.95
N ILE A 270 -3.26 -9.86 -0.17
CA ILE A 270 -4.62 -9.92 0.37
C ILE A 270 -5.66 -9.95 -0.76
N ALA A 271 -5.42 -9.23 -1.86
CA ALA A 271 -6.32 -9.28 -3.01
C ALA A 271 -6.34 -10.66 -3.69
N LEU A 272 -5.20 -11.34 -3.80
CA LEU A 272 -5.17 -12.73 -4.26
C LEU A 272 -5.97 -13.66 -3.33
N ILE A 273 -5.85 -13.47 -2.01
CA ILE A 273 -6.62 -14.21 -1.01
C ILE A 273 -8.13 -13.98 -1.19
N LEU A 274 -8.56 -12.71 -1.27
CA LEU A 274 -9.98 -12.36 -1.40
C LEU A 274 -10.60 -12.78 -2.74
N SER A 275 -9.80 -12.90 -3.79
CA SER A 275 -10.26 -13.32 -5.12
C SER A 275 -10.48 -14.83 -5.21
N LYS A 276 -9.80 -15.63 -4.36
CA LYS A 276 -9.97 -17.10 -4.32
C LYS A 276 -9.95 -17.66 -2.88
N PRO A 277 -10.82 -17.15 -1.99
CA PRO A 277 -10.72 -17.34 -0.54
C PRO A 277 -10.76 -18.81 -0.08
N GLU A 278 -11.44 -19.67 -0.84
CA GLU A 278 -11.53 -21.11 -0.57
C GLU A 278 -10.15 -21.80 -0.60
N LYS A 279 -9.17 -21.28 -1.35
CA LYS A 279 -7.78 -21.78 -1.35
C LYS A 279 -7.08 -21.60 0.00
N TRP A 280 -7.61 -20.71 0.83
CA TRP A 280 -7.11 -20.43 2.18
C TRP A 280 -8.12 -20.81 3.27
N GLY A 281 -9.09 -21.69 2.96
CA GLY A 281 -10.07 -22.19 3.92
C GLY A 281 -11.09 -21.14 4.36
N LEU A 282 -11.26 -20.06 3.59
CA LEU A 282 -12.26 -19.04 3.85
C LEU A 282 -13.51 -19.31 3.00
N ASN A 283 -14.69 -19.21 3.61
CA ASN A 283 -15.96 -19.34 2.92
C ASN A 283 -16.64 -17.96 2.76
N PRO A 284 -16.79 -17.44 1.52
CA PRO A 284 -17.44 -16.16 1.25
C PRO A 284 -18.85 -16.02 1.84
N LYS A 285 -19.59 -17.14 1.97
CA LYS A 285 -20.95 -17.15 2.51
C LYS A 285 -21.05 -16.56 3.91
N TYR A 286 -19.98 -16.68 4.72
CA TYR A 286 -19.94 -16.19 6.10
C TYR A 286 -19.30 -14.80 6.22
N GLY A 287 -19.12 -14.08 5.10
CA GLY A 287 -18.39 -12.83 5.04
C GLY A 287 -16.90 -13.00 5.31
N ILE A 288 -16.08 -12.12 4.74
CA ILE A 288 -14.63 -12.09 4.98
C ILE A 288 -14.30 -10.72 5.56
N ASN A 289 -13.90 -10.70 6.82
CA ASN A 289 -13.49 -9.49 7.54
C ASN A 289 -11.97 -9.49 7.78
N LYS A 290 -11.49 -8.41 8.39
CA LYS A 290 -10.07 -8.26 8.77
C LYS A 290 -9.55 -9.46 9.54
N ASP A 291 -10.25 -9.95 10.56
CA ASP A 291 -9.73 -10.99 11.45
C ASP A 291 -9.55 -12.33 10.75
N LYS A 292 -10.46 -12.70 9.84
CA LYS A 292 -10.29 -13.89 8.98
C LYS A 292 -9.06 -13.79 8.09
N ILE A 293 -8.86 -12.64 7.45
CA ILE A 293 -7.65 -12.38 6.64
C ILE A 293 -6.41 -12.39 7.51
N TYR A 294 -6.46 -11.75 8.67
CA TYR A 294 -5.36 -11.67 9.63
C TYR A 294 -4.89 -13.08 10.04
N ASN A 295 -5.82 -14.00 10.31
CA ASN A 295 -5.51 -15.40 10.63
C ASN A 295 -4.92 -16.17 9.44
N VAL A 296 -5.35 -15.90 8.22
CA VAL A 296 -4.72 -16.47 7.02
C VAL A 296 -3.28 -15.97 6.89
N LEU A 297 -3.05 -14.67 7.09
CA LEU A 297 -1.72 -14.08 7.02
C LEU A 297 -0.78 -14.69 8.07
N ILE A 298 -1.22 -14.89 9.32
CA ILE A 298 -0.43 -15.58 10.36
C ILE A 298 0.03 -16.97 9.88
N LYS A 299 -0.87 -17.77 9.28
CA LYS A 299 -0.53 -19.13 8.80
C LYS A 299 0.45 -19.11 7.62
N LEU A 300 0.43 -18.04 6.83
CA LEU A 300 1.35 -17.82 5.71
C LEU A 300 2.68 -17.19 6.16
N SER A 301 2.74 -16.61 7.35
CA SER A 301 3.94 -15.98 7.84
C SER A 301 5.07 -16.98 8.09
N ASN A 302 6.25 -16.60 7.65
CA ASN A 302 7.50 -17.14 8.13
C ASN A 302 7.95 -16.30 9.30
N ASP A 303 7.90 -16.86 10.50
CA ASP A 303 8.35 -16.21 11.73
C ASP A 303 9.83 -15.82 11.62
N LEU A 304 10.17 -14.60 12.01
CA LEU A 304 11.51 -14.00 11.89
C LEU A 304 11.84 -13.26 13.19
N GLY A 305 13.09 -13.33 13.63
CA GLY A 305 13.48 -12.71 14.89
C GLY A 305 13.12 -13.58 16.08
N GLU A 306 12.48 -12.98 17.09
CA GLU A 306 12.02 -13.71 18.27
C GLU A 306 10.83 -14.61 17.94
N LYS A 307 10.70 -15.75 18.62
CA LYS A 307 9.61 -16.68 18.38
C LYS A 307 8.26 -16.05 18.74
N GLY A 308 7.32 -16.07 17.80
CA GLY A 308 5.98 -15.51 17.99
C GLY A 308 5.86 -14.07 17.50
N LYS A 309 4.81 -13.35 17.92
CA LYS A 309 4.63 -11.96 17.49
C LYS A 309 5.65 -11.05 18.19
N ASP A 310 6.50 -10.37 17.43
CA ASP A 310 7.46 -9.41 17.94
C ASP A 310 7.21 -7.98 17.39
N ASN A 311 7.92 -6.99 17.95
CA ASN A 311 7.73 -5.56 17.62
C ASN A 311 8.53 -5.10 16.39
N ILE A 312 9.25 -5.98 15.72
CA ILE A 312 10.11 -5.71 14.56
C ILE A 312 9.51 -6.36 13.30
N PHE A 313 9.21 -7.65 13.34
CA PHE A 313 8.67 -8.42 12.22
C PHE A 313 7.17 -8.71 12.34
N GLY A 314 6.55 -8.42 13.48
CA GLY A 314 5.16 -8.76 13.73
C GLY A 314 5.00 -10.27 13.82
N TYR A 315 4.05 -10.85 13.09
CA TYR A 315 3.96 -12.30 12.95
C TYR A 315 4.95 -12.88 11.92
N GLY A 316 5.78 -12.05 11.29
CA GLY A 316 6.80 -12.46 10.33
C GLY A 316 6.49 -12.12 8.87
N LEU A 317 7.32 -12.68 7.98
CA LEU A 317 7.27 -12.44 6.53
C LEU A 317 6.16 -13.26 5.89
N VAL A 318 5.13 -12.61 5.38
CA VAL A 318 4.02 -13.29 4.69
C VAL A 318 4.49 -13.79 3.33
N ARG A 319 4.31 -15.09 3.04
CA ARG A 319 4.57 -15.68 1.72
C ARG A 319 3.61 -16.84 1.42
N PHE A 320 3.19 -16.97 0.17
CA PHE A 320 2.49 -18.17 -0.30
C PHE A 320 3.47 -19.34 -0.40
N LYS A 321 3.03 -20.55 -0.05
CA LYS A 321 3.83 -21.78 -0.02
C LYS A 321 3.68 -22.56 -1.33
#